data_AF-A0A419FD98-F1
#
_entry.id   AF-A0A419FD98-F1
#
_cell.length_a   1.000
_cell.length_b   1.000
_cell.length_c   1.000
_cell.angle_alpha   90.00
_cell.angle_beta   90.00
_cell.angle_gamma   90.00
#
_symmetry.space_group_name_H-M   'P 1'
#
loop_
_entity.id
_entity.type
_entity.pdbx_description
1 polymer ?
#
loop_
_entity_poly.entity_id
_entity_poly.type
_entity_poly.pdbx_seq_one_letter_code
_entity_poly.pdbx_strand_id
1 'polypeptide(L)'
;MENQSSTDLAERTFLFATRIVKLCCTIQDHHKNLKALSNQLMRSGTSIGANIHEAKGAQSKADFIAKYHICLKEARETHCWLRLLSATECFPKDRLAPMLTECEEITKMIVASLITIKKNQNSSKIISS
;
A
#
# COMPACT_ATOMS: atom_id res chain seq x y z
N MET A 1 9.65 -12.91 22.99
CA MET A 1 8.75 -12.06 22.19
C MET A 1 8.86 -12.54 20.77
N GLU A 2 7.92 -13.39 20.35
CA GLU A 2 7.94 -14.00 19.02
C GLU A 2 7.64 -12.92 17.97
N ASN A 3 8.63 -12.65 17.13
CA ASN A 3 8.50 -11.81 15.95
C ASN A 3 7.75 -12.61 14.87
N GLN A 4 6.42 -12.68 14.99
CA GLN A 4 5.57 -13.20 13.94
C GLN A 4 5.47 -12.12 12.86
N SER A 5 6.24 -12.29 11.79
CA SER A 5 5.97 -11.64 10.51
C SER A 5 4.52 -11.97 10.15
N SER A 6 3.61 -11.01 10.36
CA SER A 6 2.20 -11.23 10.08
C SER A 6 2.05 -11.42 8.58
N THR A 7 1.69 -12.62 8.14
CA THR A 7 1.23 -12.87 6.76
C THR A 7 -0.07 -12.13 6.43
N ASP A 8 -0.74 -11.53 7.44
CA ASP A 8 -1.91 -10.68 7.25
C ASP A 8 -1.54 -9.35 6.58
N LEU A 9 -2.01 -9.19 5.34
CA LEU A 9 -1.86 -7.97 4.56
C LEU A 9 -2.51 -6.76 5.25
N ALA A 10 -3.58 -6.95 6.02
CA ALA A 10 -4.24 -5.85 6.71
C ALA A 10 -3.37 -5.25 7.81
N GLU A 11 -2.75 -6.10 8.64
CA GLU A 11 -1.82 -5.63 9.68
C GLU A 11 -0.58 -4.99 9.05
N ARG A 12 -0.01 -5.62 8.01
CA ARG A 12 1.15 -5.04 7.30
C ARG A 12 0.84 -3.66 6.73
N THR A 13 -0.32 -3.49 6.09
CA THR A 13 -0.71 -2.20 5.50
C THR A 13 -1.06 -1.16 6.56
N PHE A 14 -1.60 -1.55 7.71
CA PHE A 14 -1.77 -0.67 8.86
C PHE A 14 -0.43 -0.17 9.40
N LEU A 15 0.51 -1.09 9.68
CA LEU A 15 1.86 -0.73 10.15
C LEU A 15 2.59 0.15 9.14
N PHE A 16 2.48 -0.14 7.84
CA PHE A 16 3.02 0.70 6.78
C PHE A 16 2.40 2.11 6.78
N ALA A 17 1.07 2.22 6.91
CA ALA A 17 0.39 3.51 7.02
C ALA A 17 0.86 4.32 8.24
N THR A 18 1.11 3.67 9.40
CA THR A 18 1.67 4.39 10.57
C THR A 18 3.05 4.98 10.29
N ARG A 19 3.90 4.26 9.53
CA ARG A 19 5.23 4.75 9.13
C ARG A 19 5.13 5.92 8.16
N ILE A 20 4.18 5.87 7.22
CA ILE A 20 3.88 6.97 6.29
C ILE A 20 3.46 8.23 7.07
N VAL A 21 2.53 8.10 8.02
CA VAL A 21 2.07 9.25 8.83
C VAL A 21 3.25 9.86 9.59
N LYS A 22 4.06 9.04 10.28
CA LYS A 22 5.25 9.52 11.00
C LYS A 22 6.24 10.25 10.09
N LEU A 23 6.54 9.68 8.92
CA LEU A 23 7.41 10.31 7.92
C LEU A 23 6.86 11.67 7.49
N CYS A 24 5.57 11.74 7.14
CA CYS A 24 4.97 12.99 6.68
C CYS A 24 4.90 14.05 7.79
N CYS A 25 4.64 13.68 9.05
CA CYS A 25 4.75 14.61 10.18
C CYS A 25 6.17 15.19 10.28
N THR A 26 7.21 14.34 10.27
CA THR A 26 8.60 14.80 10.29
C THR A 26 8.92 15.74 9.12
N ILE A 27 8.43 15.43 7.91
CA ILE A 27 8.61 16.31 6.75
C ILE A 27 7.92 17.65 6.97
N GLN A 28 6.70 17.68 7.50
CA GLN A 28 5.98 18.93 7.70
C GLN A 28 6.59 19.81 8.80
N ASP A 29 7.17 19.19 9.83
CA ASP A 29 7.81 19.90 10.93
C ASP A 29 9.17 20.51 10.52
N HIS A 30 9.96 19.80 9.71
CA HIS A 30 11.34 20.18 9.40
C HIS A 30 11.57 20.66 7.96
N HIS A 31 10.68 20.35 7.02
CA HIS A 31 10.86 20.60 5.58
C HIS A 31 9.58 21.21 4.96
N LYS A 32 9.26 22.45 5.34
CA LYS A 32 8.03 23.16 4.91
C LYS A 32 7.84 23.20 3.38
N ASN A 33 8.93 23.26 2.61
CA ASN A 33 8.92 23.24 1.14
C ASN A 33 8.40 21.91 0.55
N LEU A 34 8.40 20.83 1.33
CA LEU A 34 7.92 19.51 0.91
C LEU A 34 6.48 19.21 1.36
N LYS A 35 5.79 20.19 1.99
CA LYS A 35 4.44 19.99 2.55
C LYS A 35 3.46 19.44 1.50
N ALA A 36 3.44 20.01 0.30
CA ALA A 36 2.55 19.57 -0.77
C ALA A 36 2.80 18.10 -1.18
N LEU A 37 4.06 17.70 -1.29
CA LEU A 37 4.45 16.32 -1.57
C LEU A 37 4.07 15.40 -0.40
N SER A 38 4.35 15.79 0.84
CA SER A 38 4.02 15.01 2.04
C SER A 38 2.51 14.74 2.17
N ASN A 39 1.67 15.69 1.74
CA ASN A 39 0.22 15.51 1.73
C ASN A 39 -0.23 14.47 0.70
N GLN A 40 0.38 14.44 -0.49
CA GLN A 40 0.09 13.42 -1.51
C GLN A 40 0.55 12.04 -1.05
N LEU A 41 1.75 11.95 -0.46
CA LEU A 41 2.27 10.72 0.14
C LEU A 41 1.39 10.23 1.30
N MET A 42 0.97 11.12 2.20
CA MET A 42 0.13 10.77 3.35
C MET A 42 -1.22 10.21 2.91
N ARG A 43 -1.85 10.83 1.91
CA ARG A 43 -3.14 10.36 1.37
C ARG A 43 -2.99 9.01 0.69
N SER A 44 -2.05 8.87 -0.23
CA SER A 44 -1.87 7.62 -0.97
C SER A 44 -1.44 6.47 -0.06
N GLY A 45 -0.46 6.68 0.82
CA GLY A 45 0.06 5.62 1.68
C GLY A 45 -0.95 5.12 2.73
N THR A 46 -1.80 6.00 3.26
CA THR A 46 -2.85 5.59 4.22
C THR A 46 -4.06 4.96 3.53
N SER A 47 -4.37 5.38 2.30
CA SER A 47 -5.48 4.84 1.50
C SER A 47 -5.34 3.34 1.18
N ILE A 48 -4.11 2.83 1.08
CA ILE A 48 -3.85 1.39 0.88
C ILE A 48 -4.47 0.58 2.03
N GLY A 49 -4.12 0.89 3.27
CA GLY A 49 -4.62 0.19 4.45
C GLY A 49 -6.12 0.36 4.64
N ALA A 50 -6.64 1.57 4.39
CA ALA A 50 -8.07 1.86 4.46
C ALA A 50 -8.88 0.97 3.50
N ASN A 51 -8.47 0.87 2.24
CA ASN A 51 -9.17 0.04 1.24
C ASN A 51 -9.00 -1.46 1.49
N ILE A 52 -7.85 -1.92 2.03
CA ILE A 52 -7.69 -3.31 2.47
C ILE A 52 -8.65 -3.64 3.63
N HIS A 53 -8.82 -2.72 4.57
CA HIS A 53 -9.76 -2.89 5.67
C HIS A 53 -11.21 -2.93 5.17
N GLU A 54 -11.61 -2.00 4.30
CA GLU A 54 -12.95 -2.00 3.68
C GLU A 54 -13.21 -3.27 2.88
N ALA A 55 -12.21 -3.81 2.19
CA ALA A 55 -12.35 -5.05 1.42
C ALA A 55 -12.68 -6.28 2.30
N LYS A 56 -12.36 -6.28 3.60
CA LYS A 56 -12.79 -7.34 4.54
C LYS A 56 -14.33 -7.36 4.71
N GLY A 57 -15.00 -6.23 4.48
CA GLY A 57 -16.46 -6.09 4.52
C GLY A 57 -17.11 -6.02 3.13
N ALA A 58 -16.41 -6.44 2.07
CA ALA A 58 -16.90 -6.35 0.70
C ALA A 58 -18.22 -7.12 0.52
N GLN A 59 -19.20 -6.48 -0.12
CA GLN A 59 -20.54 -7.06 -0.31
C GLN A 59 -20.62 -8.03 -1.49
N SER A 60 -19.59 -8.03 -2.34
CA SER A 60 -19.46 -8.97 -3.46
C SER A 60 -18.01 -9.17 -3.86
N LYS A 61 -17.76 -10.19 -4.68
CA LYS A 61 -16.44 -10.42 -5.28
C LYS A 61 -16.00 -9.26 -6.18
N ALA A 62 -16.94 -8.62 -6.89
CA ALA A 62 -16.64 -7.46 -7.74
C ALA A 62 -16.23 -6.24 -6.90
N ASP A 63 -16.92 -5.99 -5.80
CA ASP A 63 -16.60 -4.94 -4.83
C ASP A 63 -15.21 -5.15 -4.21
N PHE A 64 -14.91 -6.38 -3.76
CA PHE A 64 -13.58 -6.75 -3.29
C PHE A 64 -12.48 -6.44 -4.32
N ILE A 65 -12.68 -6.84 -5.58
CA ILE A 65 -11.73 -6.59 -6.68
C ILE A 65 -11.54 -5.08 -6.92
N ALA A 66 -12.64 -4.30 -6.90
CA ALA A 66 -12.58 -2.86 -7.09
C ALA A 66 -11.72 -2.19 -6.00
N LYS A 67 -11.93 -2.56 -4.72
CA LYS A 67 -11.12 -2.08 -3.59
C LYS A 67 -9.64 -2.44 -3.74
N TYR A 68 -9.34 -3.67 -4.16
CA TYR A 68 -7.95 -4.09 -4.39
C TYR A 68 -7.28 -3.36 -5.57
N HIS A 69 -8.04 -2.98 -6.60
CA HIS A 69 -7.51 -2.12 -7.67
C HIS A 69 -7.23 -0.70 -7.18
N ILE A 70 -8.04 -0.16 -6.28
CA ILE A 70 -7.74 1.10 -5.60
C ILE A 70 -6.44 0.95 -4.80
N CYS A 71 -6.30 -0.09 -3.97
CA CYS A 71 -5.06 -0.35 -3.23
C CYS A 71 -3.83 -0.38 -4.15
N LEU A 72 -3.93 -1.04 -5.31
CA LEU A 72 -2.83 -1.13 -6.28
C LEU A 72 -2.46 0.24 -6.87
N LYS A 73 -3.44 1.08 -7.19
CA LYS A 73 -3.21 2.46 -7.64
C LYS A 73 -2.46 3.25 -6.55
N GLU A 74 -2.99 3.23 -5.33
CA GLU A 74 -2.44 4.00 -4.20
C GLU A 74 -1.04 3.51 -3.79
N ALA A 75 -0.76 2.21 -3.89
CA ALA A 75 0.57 1.65 -3.65
C ALA A 75 1.60 2.14 -4.68
N ARG A 76 1.23 2.20 -5.96
CA ARG A 76 2.11 2.74 -7.02
C ARG A 76 2.37 4.23 -6.84
N GLU A 77 1.34 4.99 -6.48
CA GLU A 77 1.47 6.42 -6.19
C GLU A 77 2.38 6.66 -4.97
N THR A 78 2.19 5.89 -3.90
CA THR A 78 3.04 5.92 -2.70
C THR A 78 4.50 5.61 -3.04
N HIS A 79 4.75 4.56 -3.84
CA HIS A 79 6.09 4.19 -4.27
C HIS A 79 6.77 5.31 -5.08
N CYS A 80 6.03 5.95 -5.98
CA CYS A 80 6.52 7.10 -6.74
C CYS A 80 7.00 8.23 -5.83
N TRP A 81 6.19 8.60 -4.82
CA TRP A 81 6.54 9.66 -3.88
C TRP A 81 7.73 9.31 -2.98
N LEU A 82 7.82 8.07 -2.49
CA LEU A 82 8.97 7.59 -1.73
C LEU A 82 10.26 7.59 -2.58
N ARG A 83 10.16 7.20 -3.85
CA ARG A 83 11.29 7.25 -4.79
C ARG A 83 11.72 8.67 -5.08
N LEU A 84 10.78 9.60 -5.25
CA LEU A 84 11.08 11.01 -5.48
C LEU A 84 11.83 11.61 -4.28
N LEU A 85 11.36 11.38 -3.06
CA LEU A 85 12.04 11.82 -1.83
C LEU A 85 13.47 11.28 -1.71
N SER A 86 13.67 10.01 -2.10
CA SER A 86 14.99 9.37 -2.08
C SER A 86 15.93 9.94 -3.14
N ALA A 87 15.42 10.18 -4.35
CA ALA A 87 16.19 10.70 -5.47
C ALA A 87 16.58 12.18 -5.31
N THR A 88 15.74 12.99 -4.66
CA THR A 88 16.03 14.40 -4.38
C THR A 88 16.86 14.60 -3.11
N GLU A 89 17.26 13.51 -2.43
CA GLU A 89 18.07 13.50 -1.21
C GLU A 89 17.51 14.39 -0.09
N CYS A 90 16.19 14.63 -0.14
CA CYS A 90 15.48 15.50 0.79
C CYS A 90 15.24 14.83 2.16
N PHE A 91 15.47 13.51 2.25
CA PHE A 91 15.35 12.73 3.46
C PHE A 91 16.39 11.60 3.48
N PRO A 92 16.88 11.14 4.66
CA PRO A 92 17.89 10.10 4.72
C PRO A 92 17.47 8.79 4.02
N LYS A 93 18.31 8.34 3.06
CA LYS A 93 18.05 7.13 2.25
C LYS A 93 17.82 5.88 3.10
N ASP A 94 18.57 5.74 4.20
CA ASP A 94 18.44 4.59 5.12
C ASP A 94 17.07 4.50 5.78
N ARG A 95 16.37 5.63 5.93
CA ARG A 95 14.99 5.64 6.46
C ARG A 95 13.95 5.32 5.38
N LEU A 96 14.23 5.70 4.13
CA LEU A 96 13.32 5.48 3.00
C LEU A 96 13.42 4.08 2.41
N ALA A 97 14.62 3.49 2.37
CA ALA A 97 14.84 2.18 1.74
C ALA A 97 13.93 1.08 2.32
N PRO A 98 13.78 0.92 3.66
CA PRO A 98 12.87 -0.08 4.22
C PRO A 98 11.38 0.25 4.00
N MET A 99 11.03 1.49 3.64
CA MET A 99 9.65 1.86 3.27
C MET A 99 9.37 1.53 1.80
N LEU A 100 10.36 1.77 0.92
CA LEU A 100 10.29 1.38 -0.49
C LEU A 100 10.13 -0.13 -0.64
N THR A 101 10.98 -0.91 0.04
CA THR A 101 10.88 -2.38 0.02
C THR A 101 9.52 -2.85 0.53
N GLU A 102 9.02 -2.31 1.64
CA GLU A 102 7.70 -2.70 2.16
C GLU A 102 6.56 -2.35 1.19
N CYS A 103 6.63 -1.18 0.54
CA CYS A 103 5.65 -0.78 -0.47
C CYS A 103 5.64 -1.74 -1.67
N GLU A 104 6.80 -2.22 -2.10
CA GLU A 104 6.92 -3.22 -3.18
C GLU A 104 6.36 -4.57 -2.76
N GLU A 105 6.66 -5.03 -1.54
CA GLU A 105 6.12 -6.29 -1.02
C GLU A 105 4.59 -6.24 -0.87
N ILE A 106 4.04 -5.16 -0.33
CA ILE A 106 2.59 -4.92 -0.28
C ILE A 106 1.98 -4.94 -1.69
N THR A 107 2.64 -4.29 -2.66
CA THR A 107 2.19 -4.28 -4.06
C THR A 107 2.15 -5.69 -4.65
N LYS A 108 3.19 -6.51 -4.42
CA LYS A 108 3.25 -7.91 -4.87
C LYS A 108 2.12 -8.74 -4.25
N MET A 109 1.85 -8.57 -2.96
CA MET A 109 0.76 -9.27 -2.28
C MET A 109 -0.61 -8.90 -2.86
N ILE A 110 -0.88 -7.61 -3.10
CA ILE A 110 -2.12 -7.14 -3.72
C ILE A 110 -2.30 -7.77 -5.12
N VAL A 111 -1.23 -7.76 -5.93
CA VAL A 111 -1.24 -8.35 -7.28
C VAL A 111 -1.48 -9.87 -7.22
N ALA A 112 -0.83 -10.58 -6.30
CA ALA A 112 -1.02 -12.02 -6.12
C ALA A 112 -2.48 -12.37 -5.77
N SER A 113 -3.11 -11.59 -4.87
CA SER A 113 -4.53 -11.75 -4.54
C SER A 113 -5.44 -11.56 -5.75
N LEU A 114 -5.21 -10.51 -6.55
CA LEU A 114 -5.97 -10.25 -7.78
C LEU A 114 -5.81 -11.36 -8.83
N ILE A 115 -4.58 -11.87 -9.02
CA ILE A 115 -4.31 -12.98 -9.95
C ILE A 115 -5.04 -14.25 -9.51
N THR A 116 -4.98 -14.58 -8.22
CA THR A 116 -5.64 -15.76 -7.64
C THR A 116 -7.15 -15.70 -7.86
N ILE A 117 -7.75 -14.54 -7.63
CA ILE A 117 -9.18 -14.30 -7.84
C ILE A 117 -9.58 -14.50 -9.31
N LYS A 118 -8.79 -13.99 -10.25
CA LYS A 118 -9.02 -14.11 -11.69
C LYS A 118 -8.93 -15.56 -12.16
N LYS A 119 -7.94 -16.32 -11.68
CA LYS A 119 -7.81 -17.76 -11.98
C LYS A 119 -9.06 -18.53 -11.55
N ASN A 120 -9.54 -18.29 -10.33
CA ASN A 120 -10.73 -18.96 -9.81
C ASN A 120 -12.01 -18.63 -10.61
N GLN A 121 -12.13 -17.43 -11.18
CA GLN A 121 -13.28 -17.08 -12.05
C GLN A 121 -13.28 -17.87 -13.37
N ASN A 122 -12.10 -18.08 -13.95
CA ASN A 122 -11.97 -18.82 -15.21
C ASN A 122 -12.25 -20.31 -15.02
N SER A 123 -11.79 -20.91 -13.91
CA SER A 123 -12.06 -22.30 -13.58
C SER A 123 -13.55 -22.59 -13.38
N SER A 124 -14.29 -21.69 -12.72
CA SER A 124 -15.75 -21.85 -12.53
C SER A 124 -16.53 -21.79 -13.84
N LYS A 125 -16.10 -20.99 -14.84
CA LYS A 125 -16.76 -20.92 -16.15
C LYS A 125 -16.60 -22.20 -16.98
N ILE A 126 -15.47 -22.90 -16.84
CA ILE A 126 -15.20 -24.14 -17.58
C ILE A 126 -16.07 -25.30 -17.07
N ILE A 127 -16.37 -25.35 -15.77
CA ILE A 127 -17.17 -26.43 -15.16
C ILE A 127 -18.68 -26.24 -15.39
N SER A 128 -19.12 -25.00 -15.61
CA SER A 128 -20.53 -24.65 -15.84
C SER A 128 -20.93 -24.60 -17.32
N SER A 129 -20.07 -25.07 -18.23
CA SER A 129 -20.29 -25.10 -19.69
C SER A 129 -20.35 -26.56 -20.17
#